data_AF-A0A645BUA1-F1
#
_entry.id   AF-A0A645BUA1-F1
#
_cell.length_a   1.000
_cell.length_b   1.000
_cell.length_c   1.000
_cell.angle_alpha   90.00
_cell.angle_beta   90.00
_cell.angle_gamma   90.00
#
_symmetry.space_group_name_H-M   'P 1'
#
loop_
_entity.id
_entity.type
_entity.pdbx_description
1 polymer ?
#
loop_
_entity_poly.entity_id
_entity_poly.type
_entity_poly.pdbx_seq_one_letter_code
_entity_poly.pdbx_strand_id
1 'polypeptide(L)'
;MGRQPLRKLSAGDRLIKPLLGTLEYGLPHANLVIGIAAAMHYRSEEDPQAQELAALIDEKGPQAALAQVSGLDANSDVVLEAVNAYNAKK
;
A
#
# COMPACT_ATOMS: atom_id res chain seq x y z
N MET A 1 9.92 -1.78 15.76
CA MET A 1 9.33 -0.56 15.15
C MET A 1 8.78 -0.80 13.73
N GLY A 2 8.24 -2.00 13.42
CA GLY A 2 7.68 -2.34 12.09
C GLY A 2 6.20 -2.75 12.08
N ARG A 3 5.59 -2.91 13.26
CA ARG A 3 4.25 -3.50 13.47
C ARG A 3 3.12 -2.64 12.89
N GLN A 4 2.00 -3.27 12.54
CA GLN A 4 0.74 -2.71 12.04
C GLN A 4 0.80 -2.14 10.60
N PRO A 5 1.04 -2.98 9.57
CA PRO A 5 1.09 -2.54 8.17
C PRO A 5 -0.25 -1.96 7.68
N LEU A 6 -1.39 -2.49 8.14
CA LEU A 6 -2.72 -1.98 7.74
C LEU A 6 -2.96 -0.55 8.21
N ARG A 7 -2.55 -0.19 9.44
CA ARG A 7 -2.62 1.21 9.89
C ARG A 7 -1.78 2.14 9.02
N LYS A 8 -0.55 1.74 8.66
CA LYS A 8 0.35 2.56 7.83
C LYS A 8 -0.19 2.80 6.41
N LEU A 9 -0.92 1.81 5.88
CA LEU A 9 -1.54 1.83 4.57
C LEU A 9 -2.93 2.46 4.56
N SER A 10 -3.48 2.86 5.71
CA SER A 10 -4.80 3.49 5.78
C SER A 10 -4.79 4.92 5.23
N ALA A 11 -5.93 5.34 4.66
CA ALA A 11 -6.15 6.62 3.96
C ALA A 11 -5.59 7.87 4.69
N GLY A 12 -5.67 7.87 6.02
CA GLY A 12 -5.27 9.01 6.86
C GLY A 12 -3.87 8.91 7.48
N ASP A 13 -3.14 7.83 7.25
CA ASP A 13 -1.87 7.55 7.93
C ASP A 13 -0.66 7.90 7.05
N ARG A 14 0.55 7.61 7.54
CA ARG A 14 1.82 8.26 7.12
C ARG A 14 2.22 8.07 5.67
N LEU A 15 1.61 7.14 4.92
CA LEU A 15 1.96 6.85 3.52
C LEU A 15 0.90 7.39 2.53
N ILE A 16 -0.38 7.21 2.82
CA ILE A 16 -1.45 7.60 1.89
C ILE A 16 -1.73 9.10 1.95
N LYS A 17 -1.66 9.73 3.13
CA LYS A 17 -1.91 11.17 3.25
C LYS A 17 -0.88 12.03 2.48
N PRO A 18 0.44 11.77 2.56
CA PRO A 18 1.40 12.47 1.71
C PRO A 18 1.22 12.16 0.23
N LEU A 19 0.83 10.93 -0.14
CA LEU A 19 0.58 10.55 -1.53
C LEU A 19 -0.57 11.36 -2.14
N LEU A 20 -1.69 11.47 -1.43
CA LEU A 20 -2.81 12.31 -1.85
C LEU A 20 -2.41 13.77 -2.00
N GLY A 21 -1.60 14.30 -1.08
CA GLY A 21 -1.05 15.65 -1.20
C GLY A 21 -0.15 15.80 -2.43
N THR A 22 0.73 14.86 -2.70
CA THR A 22 1.58 14.93 -3.91
C THR A 22 0.76 14.87 -5.19
N LEU A 23 -0.34 14.13 -5.23
CA LEU A 23 -1.25 14.12 -6.37
C LEU A 23 -1.98 15.45 -6.53
N GLU A 24 -2.45 16.03 -5.43
CA GLU A 24 -3.12 17.32 -5.42
C GLU A 24 -2.21 18.45 -5.94
N TYR A 25 -0.92 18.41 -5.59
CA TYR A 25 0.07 19.41 -6.00
C TYR A 25 0.91 19.03 -7.23
N GLY A 26 0.65 17.88 -7.88
CA GLY A 26 1.42 17.40 -9.04
C GLY A 26 2.91 17.17 -8.77
N LEU A 27 3.25 16.79 -7.54
CA LEU A 27 4.63 16.57 -7.08
C LEU A 27 5.07 15.12 -7.28
N PRO A 28 6.39 14.87 -7.41
CA PRO A 28 6.91 13.52 -7.58
C PRO A 28 6.67 12.64 -6.34
N HIS A 29 6.06 11.46 -6.55
CA HIS A 29 5.68 10.51 -5.50
C HIS A 29 6.32 9.11 -5.62
N ALA A 30 7.31 8.93 -6.49
CA ALA A 30 7.94 7.62 -6.74
C ALA A 30 8.45 6.93 -5.46
N ASN A 31 9.03 7.68 -4.51
CA ASN A 31 9.51 7.11 -3.24
C ASN A 31 8.37 6.64 -2.32
N LEU A 32 7.20 7.31 -2.37
CA LEU A 32 6.01 6.91 -1.61
C LEU A 32 5.46 5.59 -2.16
N VAL A 33 5.41 5.45 -3.49
CA VAL A 33 4.99 4.22 -4.18
C VAL A 33 5.87 3.05 -3.77
N ILE A 34 7.20 3.22 -3.73
CA ILE A 34 8.14 2.19 -3.26
C ILE A 34 7.87 1.82 -1.79
N GLY A 35 7.60 2.81 -0.93
CA GLY A 35 7.26 2.59 0.47
C GLY A 35 5.97 1.79 0.66
N ILE A 36 4.94 2.09 -0.15
CA ILE A 36 3.67 1.36 -0.16
C ILE A 36 3.89 -0.08 -0.62
N ALA A 37 4.62 -0.29 -1.72
CA ALA A 37 4.95 -1.63 -2.19
C ALA A 37 5.74 -2.45 -1.15
N ALA A 38 6.69 -1.81 -0.44
CA ALA A 38 7.43 -2.45 0.64
C ALA A 38 6.53 -2.80 1.85
N ALA A 39 5.57 -1.94 2.19
CA ALA A 39 4.59 -2.22 3.23
C ALA A 39 3.64 -3.36 2.83
N MET A 40 3.27 -3.48 1.55
CA MET A 40 2.49 -4.60 1.02
C MET A 40 3.26 -5.93 1.05
N HIS A 41 4.59 -5.89 0.90
CA HIS A 41 5.47 -7.06 1.05
C HIS A 41 5.79 -7.40 2.50
N TYR A 42 5.37 -6.58 3.47
CA TYR A 42 5.65 -6.86 4.86
C TYR A 42 4.95 -8.16 5.29
N ARG A 43 5.73 -9.09 5.85
CA ARG A 43 5.27 -10.36 6.40
C ARG A 43 5.81 -10.47 7.82
N SER A 44 4.96 -10.90 8.75
CA SER A 44 5.33 -11.05 10.16
C SER A 44 4.37 -12.02 10.82
N GLU A 45 4.87 -13.15 11.31
CA GLU A 45 4.06 -14.16 12.00
C GLU A 45 3.55 -13.66 13.36
N GLU A 46 4.27 -12.73 13.99
CA GLU A 46 3.90 -12.12 15.27
C GLU A 46 2.90 -10.95 15.13
N ASP A 47 2.51 -10.58 13.90
CA ASP A 47 1.64 -9.43 13.65
C ASP A 47 0.36 -9.87 12.92
N PRO A 48 -0.78 -9.95 13.63
CA PRO A 48 -2.07 -10.31 13.04
C PRO A 48 -2.44 -9.46 11.83
N GLN A 49 -2.07 -8.17 11.80
CA GLN A 49 -2.36 -7.30 10.65
C GLN A 49 -1.51 -7.63 9.42
N ALA A 50 -0.28 -8.13 9.63
CA ALA A 50 0.57 -8.57 8.52
C ALA A 50 0.06 -9.88 7.92
N GLN A 51 -0.44 -10.79 8.77
CA GLN A 51 -1.11 -12.01 8.32
C GLN A 51 -2.40 -11.69 7.56
N GLU A 52 -3.22 -10.77 8.08
CA GLU A 52 -4.44 -10.32 7.42
C GLU A 52 -4.16 -9.67 6.06
N LEU A 53 -3.16 -8.79 5.97
CA LEU A 53 -2.74 -8.19 4.71
C LEU A 53 -2.27 -9.24 3.69
N ALA A 54 -1.49 -10.22 4.13
CA ALA A 54 -1.03 -11.30 3.27
C ALA A 54 -2.20 -12.13 2.74
N ALA A 55 -3.12 -12.53 3.62
CA ALA A 55 -4.32 -13.27 3.24
C ALA A 55 -5.20 -12.46 2.26
N LEU A 56 -5.37 -11.15 2.50
CA LEU A 56 -6.15 -10.28 1.62
C LEU A 56 -5.53 -10.15 0.22
N ILE A 57 -4.20 -10.05 0.15
CA ILE A 57 -3.46 -10.01 -1.12
C ILE A 57 -3.59 -11.36 -1.85
N ASP A 58 -3.52 -12.48 -1.13
CA ASP A 58 -3.64 -13.81 -1.74
C ASP A 58 -5.07 -14.10 -2.22
N GLU A 59 -6.10 -13.63 -1.50
CA GLU A 59 -7.51 -13.83 -1.84
C GLU A 59 -7.98 -12.94 -2.99
N LYS A 60 -7.65 -11.64 -2.95
CA LYS A 60 -8.21 -10.62 -3.87
C LYS A 60 -7.20 -10.05 -4.86
N GLY A 61 -5.92 -10.34 -4.67
CA GLY A 61 -4.82 -9.74 -5.41
C GLY A 61 -4.35 -8.41 -4.80
N PRO A 62 -3.11 -7.98 -5.14
CA PRO A 62 -2.47 -6.81 -4.54
C PRO A 62 -3.23 -5.50 -4.82
N GLN A 63 -3.85 -5.37 -5.98
CA GLN A 63 -4.58 -4.17 -6.38
C GLN A 63 -5.84 -3.95 -5.53
N ALA A 64 -6.70 -4.97 -5.44
CA ALA A 64 -7.92 -4.90 -4.64
C ALA A 64 -7.61 -4.78 -3.15
N ALA A 65 -6.57 -5.47 -2.66
CA ALA A 65 -6.12 -5.36 -1.29
C ALA A 65 -5.67 -3.93 -0.95
N LEU A 66 -4.83 -3.32 -1.81
CA LEU A 66 -4.37 -1.94 -1.59
C LEU A 66 -5.54 -0.95 -1.62
N ALA A 67 -6.46 -1.06 -2.58
CA ALA A 67 -7.64 -0.20 -2.66
C ALA A 67 -8.52 -0.32 -1.40
N GLN A 68 -8.77 -1.55 -0.95
CA GLN A 68 -9.57 -1.80 0.25
C GLN A 68 -8.93 -1.22 1.52
N VAL A 69 -7.60 -1.31 1.66
CA VAL A 69 -6.89 -0.84 2.87
C VAL A 69 -6.68 0.68 2.85
N SER A 70 -6.29 1.23 1.69
CA SER A 70 -5.98 2.64 1.53
C SER A 70 -7.20 3.53 1.27
N GLY A 71 -8.34 2.95 0.90
CA GLY A 71 -9.52 3.70 0.46
C GLY A 71 -9.33 4.41 -0.88
N LEU A 72 -8.23 4.15 -1.60
CA LEU A 72 -7.99 4.68 -2.94
C LEU A 72 -8.77 3.87 -3.98
N ASP A 73 -9.07 4.50 -5.11
CA ASP A 73 -9.69 3.80 -6.24
C ASP A 73 -8.71 2.75 -6.80
N ALA A 74 -9.18 1.52 -6.96
CA ALA A 74 -8.41 0.42 -7.53
C ALA A 74 -7.91 0.72 -8.95
N ASN A 75 -8.61 1.60 -9.68
CA ASN A 75 -8.27 2.02 -11.04
C ASN A 75 -7.47 3.33 -11.08
N SER A 76 -7.10 3.89 -9.92
CA SER A 76 -6.25 5.09 -9.90
C SER A 76 -4.82 4.75 -10.34
N ASP A 77 -4.19 5.70 -11.04
CA ASP A 77 -2.82 5.55 -11.54
C ASP A 77 -1.84 5.19 -10.42
N VAL A 78 -2.01 5.78 -9.23
CA VAL A 78 -1.15 5.49 -8.07
C VAL A 78 -1.31 4.07 -7.53
N VAL A 79 -2.51 3.50 -7.56
CA VAL A 79 -2.71 2.11 -7.16
C VAL A 79 -2.06 1.19 -8.18
N LEU A 80 -2.21 1.48 -9.48
CA LEU A 80 -1.54 0.73 -10.54
C LEU A 80 0.00 0.83 -10.42
N GLU A 81 0.54 2.02 -10.16
CA GLU A 81 1.98 2.23 -9.91
C GLU A 81 2.47 1.43 -8.70
N ALA A 82 1.74 1.45 -7.58
CA ALA A 82 2.11 0.71 -6.38
C ALA A 82 2.06 -0.81 -6.59
N VAL A 83 1.06 -1.30 -7.31
CA VAL A 83 0.95 -2.72 -7.69
C VAL A 83 2.08 -3.12 -8.63
N ASN A 84 2.42 -2.28 -9.59
CA ASN A 84 3.56 -2.50 -10.49
C ASN A 84 4.87 -2.55 -9.71
N ALA A 85 5.09 -1.62 -8.78
CA ALA A 85 6.27 -1.62 -7.92
C ALA A 85 6.32 -2.85 -6.98
N TYR A 86 5.17 -3.31 -6.49
CA TYR A 86 5.04 -4.53 -5.71
C TYR A 86 5.43 -5.77 -6.54
N ASN A 87 4.94 -5.88 -7.78
CA ASN A 87 5.24 -6.99 -8.68
C ASN A 87 6.67 -6.96 -9.24
N ALA A 88 7.25 -5.76 -9.41
CA ALA A 88 8.61 -5.59 -9.93
C ALA A 88 9.70 -6.03 -8.95
N LYS A 89 9.38 -6.15 -7.65
CA LYS A 89 10.31 -6.61 -6.60
C LYS A 89 10.32 -8.15 -6.41
N LYS A 90 9.94 -8.91 -7.43
CA LYS A 90 9.92 -10.38 -7.39
C LYS A 90 11.31 -11.00 -7.44
#